data_AF-A0A521INS4-F1
#
_entry.id   AF-A0A521INS4-F1
#
_cell.length_a   1.000
_cell.length_b   1.000
_cell.length_c   1.000
_cell.angle_alpha   90.00
_cell.angle_beta   90.00
_cell.angle_gamma   90.00
#
_symmetry.space_group_name_H-M   'P 1'
#
loop_
_entity.id
_entity.type
_entity.pdbx_description
1 polymer ?
#
loop_
_entity_poly.entity_id
_entity_poly.type
_entity_poly.pdbx_seq_one_letter_code
_entity_poly.pdbx_strand_id
1 'polypeptide(L)'
;MLPIVCVNPSPQGFKTSQGTCVLLGHNDLRLFVTCEHVIAIKDTLQKTIKYFDNVFVNMANIDSTTSLIRLKIDYADEQNDFALLSITIVR
;
A
#
# COMPACT_ATOMS: atom_id res chain seq x y z
N MET A 1 4.80 -2.08 -13.36
CA MET A 1 4.70 -2.67 -12.00
C MET A 1 5.69 -1.96 -11.10
N LEU A 2 5.28 -1.58 -9.91
CA LEU A 2 6.08 -0.81 -8.95
C LEU A 2 6.14 -1.54 -7.59
N PRO A 3 7.28 -1.55 -6.89
CA PRO A 3 7.35 -2.13 -5.56
C PRO A 3 6.47 -1.36 -4.57
N ILE A 4 5.75 -2.09 -3.71
CA ILE A 4 4.99 -1.51 -2.60
C ILE A 4 5.53 -2.07 -1.27
N VAL A 5 5.65 -1.20 -0.28
CA VAL A 5 6.14 -1.53 1.07
C VAL A 5 5.16 -0.96 2.09
N CYS A 6 4.74 -1.81 3.01
CA CYS A 6 3.86 -1.44 4.12
C CYS A 6 4.62 -1.58 5.44
N VAL A 7 4.44 -0.62 6.35
CA VAL A 7 5.10 -0.64 7.66
C VAL A 7 4.22 -0.03 8.75
N ASN A 8 4.06 -0.74 9.87
CA ASN A 8 3.40 -0.20 11.06
C ASN A 8 4.25 -0.49 12.31
N PRO A 9 4.33 0.45 13.27
CA PRO A 9 4.93 0.16 14.56
C PRO A 9 4.10 -0.88 15.32
N SER A 10 4.78 -1.72 16.09
CA SER A 10 4.15 -2.68 17.01
C SER A 10 5.02 -2.82 18.28
N PRO A 11 4.48 -3.37 19.38
CA PRO A 11 5.26 -3.56 20.61
C PRO A 11 6.52 -4.42 20.44
N GLN A 12 6.58 -5.25 19.39
CA GLN A 12 7.68 -6.18 19.11
C GLN A 12 8.64 -5.66 18.01
N GLY A 13 8.49 -4.40 17.58
CA GLY A 13 9.22 -3.82 16.45
C GLY A 13 8.29 -3.45 15.30
N PHE A 14 8.81 -3.37 14.08
CA PHE A 14 8.00 -3.05 12.91
C PHE A 14 7.30 -4.30 12.36
N LYS A 15 5.99 -4.21 12.14
CA LYS A 15 5.30 -5.10 11.21
C LYS A 15 5.53 -4.56 9.81
N THR A 16 5.95 -5.43 8.89
CA THR A 16 6.19 -5.07 7.51
C THR A 16 5.50 -6.04 6.57
N SER A 17 5.16 -5.54 5.38
CA SER A 17 4.71 -6.35 4.25
C SER A 17 5.26 -5.73 2.98
N GLN A 18 5.56 -6.56 1.99
CA GLN A 18 6.13 -6.14 0.71
C GLN A 18 5.41 -6.84 -0.44
N GLY A 19 5.25 -6.14 -1.56
CA GLY A 19 4.59 -6.69 -2.72
C GLY A 19 4.83 -5.84 -3.96
N THR A 20 3.88 -5.91 -4.90
CA THR A 20 3.90 -5.13 -6.13
C THR A 20 2.54 -4.49 -6.36
N CYS A 21 2.52 -3.28 -6.89
CA CYS A 21 1.31 -2.63 -7.38
C CYS A 21 1.42 -2.23 -8.85
N VAL A 22 0.26 -1.97 -9.45
CA VAL A 22 0.12 -1.44 -10.81
C VAL A 22 -0.48 -0.06 -10.73
N LEU A 23 0.11 0.91 -11.43
CA LEU A 23 -0.47 2.25 -11.61
C LEU A 23 -1.61 2.16 -12.63
N LEU A 24 -2.80 2.61 -12.24
CA LEU A 24 -3.97 2.79 -13.10
C LEU A 24 -4.21 4.27 -13.37
N GLY A 25 -4.37 4.64 -14.65
CA GLY A 25 -4.71 6.00 -15.07
C GLY A 25 -3.70 6.65 -16.01
N HIS A 26 -4.13 7.71 -16.69
CA HIS A 26 -3.30 8.53 -17.57
C HIS A 26 -3.14 9.92 -16.94
N ASN A 27 -1.88 10.36 -16.77
CA ASN A 27 -1.36 11.67 -16.35
C ASN A 27 -1.90 12.34 -15.06
N ASP A 28 -3.19 12.29 -14.73
CA ASP A 28 -3.80 13.10 -13.66
C ASP A 28 -4.43 12.29 -12.53
N LEU A 29 -4.85 11.05 -12.79
CA LEU A 29 -5.38 10.12 -11.78
C LEU A 29 -4.29 9.12 -11.41
N ARG A 30 -3.59 9.37 -10.30
CA ARG A 30 -2.52 8.48 -9.79
C ARG A 30 -3.11 7.44 -8.84
N LEU A 31 -3.84 6.49 -9.40
CA LEU A 31 -4.41 5.35 -8.67
C LEU A 31 -3.50 4.14 -8.77
N PHE A 32 -3.42 3.34 -7.72
CA PHE A 32 -2.62 2.12 -7.67
C PHE A 32 -3.49 0.95 -7.25
N VAL A 33 -3.24 -0.21 -7.85
CA VAL A 33 -3.90 -1.47 -7.49
C VAL A 33 -2.89 -2.48 -7.01
N THR A 34 -3.23 -3.18 -5.96
CA THR A 34 -2.46 -4.29 -5.36
C THR A 34 -3.42 -5.34 -4.82
N CYS A 35 -2.88 -6.46 -4.37
CA CYS A 35 -3.63 -7.44 -3.59
C CYS A 35 -3.94 -6.92 -2.18
N GLU A 36 -5.12 -7.25 -1.65
CA GLU A 36 -5.54 -6.89 -0.29
C GLU A 36 -4.58 -7.47 0.76
N HIS A 37 -4.17 -8.72 0.60
CA HIS A 37 -3.32 -9.38 1.58
C HIS A 37 -1.95 -8.69 1.76
N VAL A 38 -1.50 -7.92 0.76
CA VAL A 38 -0.25 -7.14 0.84
C VAL A 38 -0.38 -5.99 1.83
N ILE A 39 -1.55 -5.35 1.89
CA ILE A 39 -1.82 -4.19 2.76
C ILE A 39 -2.52 -4.56 4.07
N ALA A 40 -2.85 -5.84 4.28
CA ALA A 40 -3.56 -6.35 5.44
C ALA A 40 -2.62 -6.85 6.54
N ILE A 41 -3.03 -6.62 7.78
CA ILE A 41 -2.50 -7.22 9.00
C ILE A 41 -3.58 -8.17 9.52
N LYS A 42 -3.43 -9.46 9.21
CA LYS A 42 -4.38 -10.50 9.64
C LYS A 42 -4.01 -10.97 11.05
N ASP A 43 -4.89 -10.69 12.02
CA ASP A 43 -4.79 -11.27 13.36
C ASP A 43 -5.59 -12.58 13.39
N THR A 44 -4.87 -13.70 13.37
CA THR A 44 -5.46 -15.05 13.36
C THR A 44 -6.22 -15.38 14.64
N LEU A 45 -5.95 -14.68 15.74
CA LEU A 45 -6.63 -14.89 17.02
C LEU A 45 -7.95 -14.13 17.09
N GLN A 46 -7.99 -12.91 16.56
CA GLN A 46 -9.16 -12.04 16.65
C GLN A 46 -10.08 -12.12 15.43
N LYS A 47 -9.69 -12.80 14.34
CA LYS A 47 -10.40 -12.82 13.05
C LYS A 47 -10.75 -11.42 12.54
N THR A 48 -9.99 -10.40 12.97
CA THR A 48 -10.16 -9.03 12.52
C THR A 48 -9.07 -8.70 11.53
N ILE A 49 -9.45 -8.03 10.45
CA ILE A 49 -8.52 -7.47 9.49
C ILE A 49 -8.27 -6.01 9.88
N LYS A 50 -7.00 -5.67 10.00
CA LYS A 50 -6.52 -4.30 10.09
C LYS A 50 -5.69 -4.02 8.85
N TYR A 51 -5.59 -2.77 8.45
CA TYR A 51 -4.73 -2.37 7.34
C TYR A 51 -3.52 -1.58 7.83
N PHE A 52 -2.43 -1.61 7.06
CA PHE A 52 -1.28 -0.77 7.34
C PHE A 52 -1.62 0.71 7.18
N ASP A 53 -1.18 1.54 8.12
CA ASP A 53 -1.36 3.00 8.07
C ASP A 53 -0.30 3.67 7.18
N ASN A 54 0.89 3.06 7.09
CA ASN A 54 1.98 3.55 6.26
C ASN A 54 2.24 2.57 5.11
N VAL A 55 1.61 2.87 3.97
CA VAL A 55 1.79 2.18 2.69
C VAL A 55 2.58 3.09 1.77
N PHE A 56 3.66 2.59 1.17
CA PHE A 56 4.54 3.35 0.29
C PHE A 56 4.76 2.62 -1.03
N VAL A 57 4.75 3.36 -2.13
CA VAL A 57 5.20 2.86 -3.44
C VAL A 57 6.58 3.40 -3.77
N ASN A 58 7.44 2.53 -4.28
CA ASN A 58 8.73 2.94 -4.79
C ASN A 58 8.63 3.32 -6.27
N MET A 59 8.80 4.62 -6.55
CA MET A 59 8.82 5.19 -7.90
C MET A 59 10.23 5.58 -8.37
N ALA A 60 11.29 5.14 -7.68
CA ALA A 60 12.68 5.51 -8.00
C ALA A 60 13.13 5.10 -9.42
N ASN A 61 12.43 4.17 -10.08
CA ASN A 61 12.66 3.86 -11.50
C ASN A 61 12.07 4.93 -12.46
N ILE A 62 11.51 6.03 -11.95
CA ILE A 62 10.89 7.12 -12.70
C ILE A 62 11.57 8.47 -12.39
N ASP A 63 11.99 8.73 -11.14
CA ASP A 63 12.91 9.84 -10.81
C ASP A 63 13.90 9.44 -9.70
N SER A 64 15.14 9.89 -9.82
CA SER A 64 16.28 9.49 -8.97
C SER A 64 16.35 10.25 -7.63
N THR A 65 15.31 10.99 -7.24
CA THR A 65 15.36 11.93 -6.12
C THR A 65 14.34 11.66 -5.02
N THR A 66 13.22 10.96 -5.30
CA THR A 66 12.22 10.61 -4.28
C THR A 66 11.76 9.15 -4.41
N SER A 67 12.36 8.26 -3.61
CA SER A 67 12.19 6.81 -3.77
C SER A 67 10.94 6.20 -3.15
N LEU A 68 10.18 6.92 -2.30
CA LEU A 68 9.01 6.36 -1.62
C LEU A 68 7.89 7.40 -1.52
N ILE A 69 6.75 7.11 -2.12
CA ILE A 69 5.54 7.95 -2.04
C ILE A 69 4.53 7.26 -1.15
N ARG A 70 4.00 7.98 -0.15
CA ARG A 70 2.94 7.46 0.71
C ARG A 70 1.62 7.39 -0.05
N LEU A 71 0.98 6.23 0.04
CA LEU A 71 -0.33 5.97 -0.51
C LEU A 71 -1.39 5.95 0.59
N LYS A 72 -2.61 6.35 0.23
CA LYS A 72 -3.83 6.18 0.99
C LYS A 72 -4.56 4.96 0.45
N ILE A 73 -5.09 4.12 1.36
CA ILE A 73 -6.01 3.04 1.00
C ILE A 73 -7.41 3.65 0.80
N ASP A 74 -7.92 3.60 -0.42
CA ASP A 74 -9.25 4.10 -0.74
C ASP A 74 -10.30 2.99 -0.66
N TYR A 75 -9.92 1.76 -1.02
CA TYR A 75 -10.80 0.60 -0.98
C TYR A 75 -10.00 -0.70 -0.81
N ALA A 76 -10.57 -1.66 -0.09
CA ALA A 76 -10.03 -3.01 0.08
C ALA A 76 -11.18 -4.02 0.08
N ASP A 77 -10.96 -5.15 -0.60
CA ASP A 77 -11.87 -6.28 -0.72
C ASP A 77 -11.10 -7.56 -0.41
N GLU A 78 -11.36 -8.13 0.76
CA GLU A 78 -10.74 -9.38 1.22
C GLU A 78 -11.15 -10.57 0.34
N GLN A 79 -12.41 -10.62 -0.09
CA GLN A 79 -12.95 -11.78 -0.81
C GLN A 79 -12.31 -11.93 -2.19
N ASN A 80 -12.07 -10.80 -2.86
CA ASN A 80 -11.45 -10.76 -4.18
C ASN A 80 -9.93 -10.49 -4.13
N ASP A 81 -9.36 -10.38 -2.92
CA ASP A 81 -7.96 -10.04 -2.68
C ASP A 81 -7.50 -8.80 -3.48
N PHE A 82 -8.29 -7.72 -3.40
CA PHE A 82 -8.12 -6.51 -4.20
C PHE A 82 -8.04 -5.27 -3.32
N ALA A 83 -7.14 -4.34 -3.66
CA ALA A 83 -7.07 -3.04 -3.03
C ALA A 83 -6.80 -1.92 -4.04
N LEU A 84 -7.48 -0.79 -3.85
CA LEU A 84 -7.28 0.45 -4.58
C LEU A 84 -6.67 1.50 -3.66
N LEU A 85 -5.64 2.16 -4.15
CA LEU A 85 -4.84 3.13 -3.43
C LEU A 85 -4.68 4.41 -4.26
N SER A 86 -4.44 5.55 -3.60
CA SER A 86 -4.12 6.82 -4.25
C SER A 86 -2.97 7.54 -3.56
N ILE A 87 -2.35 8.51 -4.23
CA ILE A 87 -1.35 9.36 -3.59
C ILE A 87 -2.03 10.31 -2.61
N THR A 88 -1.49 10.39 -1.39
CA THR A 88 -1.87 11.45 -0.45
C THR A 88 -1.32 12.80 -0.95
N ILE A 89 -2.16 13.64 -1.54
CA ILE A 89 -1.78 15.02 -1.89
C ILE A 89 -1.77 15.83 -0.60
N VAL A 90 -0.59 16.13 -0.07
CA VAL A 90 -0.42 17.15 0.97
C VAL A 90 -0.59 18.49 0.27
N ARG A 91 -1.69 19.20 0.55
CA ARG A 91 -1.89 20.59 0.15
C ARG A 91 -1.27 21.54 1.16
#